data_AF-A0A9D7P5G0-F1
#
_entry.id   AF-A0A9D7P5G0-F1
#
_cell.length_a   1.000
_cell.length_b   1.000
_cell.length_c   1.000
_cell.angle_alpha   90.00
_cell.angle_beta   90.00
_cell.angle_gamma   90.00
#
_symmetry.space_group_name_H-M   'P 1'
#
loop_
_entity.id
_entity.type
_entity.pdbx_description
1 polymer ?
#
loop_
_entity_poly.entity_id
_entity_poly.type
_entity_poly.pdbx_seq_one_letter_code
_entity_poly.pdbx_strand_id
1 'polypeptide(L)'
;MIKRNFPIFLLTALSLSIGWGIRGNFGHEFGAMIPGALAAMALVLLGGRRDWQSRIAWFGMFGAIGWSFGGSMSYGQVIGYTHSGHSASVLYGFGSLFLIGFLWAAIGGAGTALPATLSREKLNEFTLPLIAVFIAWFLQDIFENSLVYVNPDYRQESPLYWYDTDWLAATTAIAAILILSLIRRRIDQASSLILHAAAGWWAGFAVLVLVLGWRMTPPRGDSWAGCVGMTAGIWLFFYRQKWNGPLLASIVSAFFGGFGFASATAIKLMGLKTGWATNWHSVMEQTYGFINGIGLAAALIYLSRNESQVENETGKNGGWTCLPQALFYW
;
A
#
# COMPACT_ATOMS: atom_id res chain seq x y z
N MET A 1 6.66 -30.01 -8.48
CA MET A 1 6.73 -28.55 -8.69
C MET A 1 5.82 -27.77 -7.72
N ILE A 2 4.54 -28.15 -7.56
CA ILE A 2 3.60 -27.55 -6.57
C ILE A 2 4.05 -27.77 -5.12
N LYS A 3 4.54 -28.97 -4.78
CA LYS A 3 5.02 -29.31 -3.42
C LYS A 3 6.14 -28.41 -2.87
N ARG A 4 6.99 -27.83 -3.73
CA ARG A 4 8.12 -26.97 -3.28
C ARG A 4 7.69 -25.54 -2.96
N ASN A 5 6.63 -25.05 -3.60
CA ASN A 5 6.14 -23.68 -3.41
C ASN A 5 5.04 -23.58 -2.37
N PHE A 6 4.35 -24.68 -2.08
CA PHE A 6 3.25 -24.70 -1.12
C PHE A 6 3.60 -24.05 0.24
N PRO A 7 4.78 -24.32 0.85
CA PRO A 7 5.17 -23.64 2.08
C PRO A 7 5.31 -22.12 1.93
N ILE A 8 5.81 -21.64 0.78
CA ILE A 8 5.96 -20.20 0.51
C ILE A 8 4.59 -19.52 0.45
N PHE A 9 3.66 -20.10 -0.32
CA PHE A 9 2.27 -19.60 -0.39
C PHE A 9 1.61 -19.58 0.97
N LEU A 10 1.64 -20.70 1.69
CA LEU A 10 0.96 -20.86 2.96
C LEU A 10 1.51 -19.89 4.01
N LEU A 11 2.83 -19.83 4.18
CA LEU A 11 3.43 -18.99 5.22
C LEU A 11 3.34 -17.50 4.86
N THR A 12 3.47 -17.11 3.59
CA THR A 12 3.22 -15.71 3.19
C THR A 12 1.77 -15.32 3.46
N ALA A 13 0.82 -16.19 3.12
CA ALA A 13 -0.61 -15.98 3.38
C ALA A 13 -0.90 -15.88 4.88
N LEU A 14 -0.32 -16.75 5.71
CA LEU A 14 -0.46 -16.69 7.16
C LEU A 14 0.19 -15.44 7.77
N SER A 15 1.37 -15.04 7.28
CA SER A 15 2.03 -13.80 7.74
C SER A 15 1.18 -12.57 7.46
N LEU A 16 0.62 -12.47 6.24
CA LEU A 16 -0.24 -11.36 5.87
C LEU A 16 -1.59 -11.42 6.61
N SER A 17 -2.17 -12.62 6.81
CA SER A 17 -3.36 -12.87 7.63
C SER A 17 -3.20 -12.40 9.07
N ILE A 18 -2.12 -12.83 9.76
CA ILE A 18 -1.84 -12.45 11.14
C ILE A 18 -1.62 -10.95 11.23
N GLY A 19 -0.82 -10.37 10.32
CA GLY A 19 -0.59 -8.93 10.33
C GLY A 19 -1.86 -8.13 10.05
N TRP A 20 -2.80 -8.64 9.24
CA TRP A 20 -4.13 -8.03 9.06
C TRP A 20 -4.97 -8.09 10.34
N GLY A 21 -4.90 -9.21 11.08
CA GLY A 21 -5.52 -9.33 12.40
C GLY A 21 -4.94 -8.33 13.41
N ILE A 22 -3.62 -8.10 13.39
CA ILE A 22 -2.96 -7.07 14.20
C ILE A 22 -3.44 -5.67 13.77
N ARG A 23 -3.46 -5.40 12.47
CA ARG A 23 -3.93 -4.14 11.88
C ARG A 23 -5.34 -3.79 12.34
N GLY A 24 -6.23 -4.78 12.51
CA GLY A 24 -7.58 -4.57 13.03
C GLY A 24 -7.65 -3.88 14.39
N ASN A 25 -6.59 -4.01 15.22
CA ASN A 25 -6.52 -3.38 16.55
C ASN A 25 -5.91 -1.97 16.52
N PHE A 26 -5.02 -1.69 15.56
CA PHE A 26 -4.34 -0.39 15.45
C PHE A 26 -5.05 0.55 14.45
N GLY A 27 -5.77 0.01 13.47
CA GLY A 27 -6.40 0.74 12.38
C GLY A 27 -5.40 1.44 11.46
N HIS A 28 -5.94 2.20 10.50
CA HIS A 28 -5.20 3.22 9.76
C HIS A 28 -3.97 2.73 8.97
N GLU A 29 -3.16 3.67 8.48
CA GLU A 29 -1.96 3.48 7.68
C GLU A 29 -0.87 2.75 8.47
N PHE A 30 -0.69 3.12 9.75
CA PHE A 30 0.30 2.52 10.64
C PHE A 30 0.05 1.03 10.86
N GLY A 31 -1.20 0.63 11.11
CA GLY A 31 -1.55 -0.78 11.28
C GLY A 31 -1.29 -1.58 10.00
N ALA A 32 -1.50 -0.97 8.83
CA ALA A 32 -1.33 -1.62 7.53
C ALA A 32 0.14 -1.82 7.10
N MET A 33 1.07 -1.09 7.71
CA MET A 33 2.52 -1.30 7.51
C MET A 33 2.97 -2.68 7.98
N ILE A 34 2.47 -3.12 9.14
CA ILE A 34 2.89 -4.37 9.81
C ILE A 34 2.73 -5.58 8.89
N PRO A 35 1.53 -5.88 8.36
CA PRO A 35 1.38 -7.05 7.50
C PRO A 35 2.16 -6.95 6.19
N GLY A 36 2.29 -5.75 5.60
CA GLY A 36 3.08 -5.54 4.40
C GLY A 36 4.54 -5.93 4.62
N ALA A 37 5.14 -5.48 5.73
CA ALA A 37 6.48 -5.86 6.12
C ALA A 37 6.60 -7.36 6.40
N LEU A 38 5.69 -7.92 7.21
CA LEU A 38 5.73 -9.33 7.61
C LEU A 38 5.65 -10.26 6.40
N ALA A 39 4.72 -10.01 5.48
CA ALA A 39 4.53 -10.84 4.31
C ALA A 39 5.70 -10.73 3.32
N ALA A 40 6.21 -9.52 3.10
CA ALA A 40 7.37 -9.30 2.24
C ALA A 40 8.62 -10.04 2.76
N MET A 41 8.89 -9.95 4.06
CA MET A 41 10.02 -10.64 4.68
C MET A 41 9.83 -12.16 4.68
N ALA A 42 8.64 -12.66 5.03
CA ALA A 42 8.34 -14.09 5.02
C ALA A 42 8.56 -14.70 3.64
N LEU A 43 8.07 -14.03 2.58
CA LEU A 43 8.23 -14.49 1.22
C LEU A 43 9.70 -14.60 0.82
N VAL A 44 10.51 -13.57 1.14
CA VAL A 44 11.93 -13.52 0.78
C VAL A 44 12.74 -14.60 1.52
N LEU A 45 12.48 -14.78 2.81
CA LEU A 45 13.15 -15.81 3.61
C LEU A 45 12.88 -17.21 3.05
N LEU A 46 11.64 -17.47 2.63
CA LEU A 46 11.21 -18.78 2.13
C LEU A 46 11.50 -18.99 0.64
N GLY A 47 11.67 -17.93 -0.13
CA GLY A 47 11.86 -17.98 -1.59
C GLY A 47 13.19 -18.58 -2.04
N GLY A 48 14.17 -18.72 -1.13
CA GLY A 48 15.47 -19.35 -1.40
C GLY A 48 16.39 -18.57 -2.35
N ARG A 49 16.00 -17.34 -2.75
CA ARG A 49 16.80 -16.43 -3.57
C ARG A 49 17.75 -15.62 -2.69
N ARG A 50 19.05 -15.94 -2.74
CA ARG A 50 20.09 -15.27 -1.93
C ARG A 50 20.19 -13.76 -2.22
N ASP A 51 19.99 -13.37 -3.47
CA ASP A 51 19.96 -11.96 -3.88
C ASP A 51 18.80 -11.22 -3.19
N TRP A 52 17.63 -11.82 -3.09
CA TRP A 52 16.49 -11.24 -2.36
C TRP A 52 16.70 -11.26 -0.84
N GLN A 53 17.22 -12.36 -0.28
CA GLN A 53 17.51 -12.47 1.15
C GLN A 53 18.50 -11.40 1.63
N SER A 54 19.51 -11.08 0.81
CA SER A 54 20.46 -10.01 1.10
C SER A 54 19.83 -8.62 1.17
N ARG A 55 18.61 -8.46 0.64
CA ARG A 55 17.84 -7.21 0.54
C ARG A 55 16.59 -7.23 1.41
N ILE A 56 16.49 -8.14 2.38
CA ILE A 56 15.27 -8.33 3.19
C ILE A 56 14.75 -7.05 3.83
N ALA A 57 15.62 -6.15 4.30
CA ALA A 57 15.20 -4.87 4.87
C ALA A 57 14.50 -3.97 3.83
N TRP A 58 14.95 -3.98 2.58
CA TRP A 58 14.27 -3.24 1.50
C TRP A 58 12.88 -3.81 1.23
N PHE A 59 12.74 -5.13 1.23
CA PHE A 59 11.43 -5.80 1.13
C PHE A 59 10.52 -5.43 2.30
N GLY A 60 11.03 -5.46 3.53
CA GLY A 60 10.28 -5.04 4.70
C GLY A 60 9.83 -3.57 4.61
N MET A 61 10.73 -2.66 4.24
CA MET A 61 10.44 -1.23 4.15
C MET A 61 9.45 -0.89 3.03
N PHE A 62 9.70 -1.34 1.80
CA PHE A 62 8.79 -1.06 0.69
C PHE A 62 7.48 -1.86 0.78
N GLY A 63 7.50 -3.02 1.43
CA GLY A 63 6.29 -3.73 1.84
C GLY A 63 5.47 -2.90 2.83
N ALA A 64 6.09 -2.39 3.90
CA ALA A 64 5.42 -1.52 4.87
C ALA A 64 4.80 -0.29 4.20
N ILE A 65 5.60 0.46 3.44
CA ILE A 65 5.16 1.70 2.77
C ILE A 65 4.06 1.41 1.75
N GLY A 66 4.21 0.38 0.90
CA GLY A 66 3.22 0.08 -0.13
C GLY A 66 1.85 -0.26 0.47
N TRP A 67 1.83 -1.09 1.51
CA TRP A 67 0.57 -1.52 2.13
C TRP A 67 -0.02 -0.45 3.07
N SER A 68 0.77 0.50 3.57
CA SER A 68 0.28 1.58 4.44
C SER A 68 -0.68 2.52 3.73
N PHE A 69 -0.42 2.87 2.47
CA PHE A 69 -1.27 3.79 1.70
C PHE A 69 -2.72 3.35 1.64
N GLY A 70 -2.99 2.05 1.53
CA GLY A 70 -4.37 1.58 1.50
C GLY A 70 -5.11 1.70 2.83
N GLY A 71 -4.38 1.88 3.95
CA GLY A 71 -4.94 2.15 5.27
C GLY A 71 -5.69 3.48 5.38
N SER A 72 -5.49 4.39 4.42
CA SER A 72 -6.20 5.66 4.32
C SER A 72 -7.66 5.53 3.85
N MET A 73 -8.00 4.41 3.19
CA MET A 73 -9.35 4.21 2.67
C MET A 73 -10.28 3.70 3.76
N SER A 74 -11.31 4.48 4.07
CA SER A 74 -12.39 4.03 4.94
C SER A 74 -13.27 3.00 4.23
N TYR A 75 -13.56 1.88 4.89
CA TYR A 75 -14.42 0.83 4.34
C TYR A 75 -15.56 0.40 5.29
N GLY A 76 -15.58 0.91 6.52
CA GLY A 76 -16.58 0.50 7.53
C GLY A 76 -18.02 0.76 7.07
N GLN A 77 -18.27 1.94 6.50
CA GLN A 77 -19.56 2.29 5.90
C GLN A 77 -19.92 1.37 4.73
N VAL A 78 -18.93 1.01 3.92
CA VAL A 78 -19.10 0.14 2.74
C VAL A 78 -19.50 -1.28 3.14
N ILE A 79 -18.91 -1.81 4.21
CA ILE A 79 -19.37 -3.05 4.83
C ILE A 79 -20.84 -2.93 5.20
N GLY A 80 -21.27 -1.81 5.79
CA GLY A 80 -22.67 -1.55 6.12
C GLY A 80 -23.64 -1.76 4.96
N TYR A 81 -23.28 -1.33 3.74
CA TYR A 81 -24.12 -1.53 2.55
C TYR A 81 -24.36 -3.02 2.23
N THR A 82 -23.41 -3.90 2.54
CA THR A 82 -23.53 -5.36 2.32
C THR A 82 -24.54 -6.03 3.26
N HIS A 83 -24.92 -5.36 4.36
CA HIS A 83 -25.92 -5.85 5.32
C HIS A 83 -27.34 -5.37 4.99
N SER A 84 -27.53 -4.60 3.92
CA SER A 84 -28.82 -3.99 3.61
C SER A 84 -29.86 -5.01 3.09
N GLY A 85 -31.15 -4.69 3.27
CA GLY A 85 -32.26 -5.48 2.71
C GLY A 85 -32.51 -5.24 1.21
N HIS A 86 -31.76 -4.35 0.56
CA HIS A 86 -31.95 -3.97 -0.84
C HIS A 86 -30.80 -4.47 -1.71
N SER A 87 -31.10 -5.28 -2.73
CA SER A 87 -30.08 -5.91 -3.58
C SER A 87 -29.13 -4.92 -4.25
N ALA A 88 -29.61 -3.74 -4.64
CA ALA A 88 -28.78 -2.71 -5.25
C ALA A 88 -27.70 -2.17 -4.27
N SER A 89 -28.08 -1.92 -3.03
CA SER A 89 -27.17 -1.48 -1.98
C SER A 89 -26.16 -2.57 -1.62
N VAL A 90 -26.59 -3.84 -1.58
CA VAL A 90 -25.69 -4.98 -1.38
C VAL A 90 -24.67 -5.09 -2.51
N LEU A 91 -25.11 -5.00 -3.77
CA LEU A 91 -24.23 -5.05 -4.94
C LEU A 91 -23.24 -3.88 -4.93
N TYR A 92 -23.71 -2.68 -4.60
CA TYR A 92 -22.86 -1.50 -4.45
C TYR A 92 -21.81 -1.69 -3.34
N GLY A 93 -22.20 -2.24 -2.19
CA GLY A 93 -21.29 -2.56 -1.09
C GLY A 93 -20.19 -3.54 -1.50
N PHE A 94 -20.56 -4.66 -2.13
CA PHE A 94 -19.57 -5.63 -2.60
C PHE A 94 -18.68 -5.09 -3.72
N GLY A 95 -19.23 -4.35 -4.68
CA GLY A 95 -18.45 -3.71 -5.75
C GLY A 95 -17.46 -2.68 -5.20
N SER A 96 -17.88 -1.90 -4.21
CA SER A 96 -17.03 -0.92 -3.53
C SER A 96 -15.95 -1.58 -2.67
N LEU A 97 -16.26 -2.68 -1.97
CA LEU A 97 -15.24 -3.45 -1.24
C LEU A 97 -14.25 -4.11 -2.18
N PHE A 98 -14.71 -4.60 -3.34
CA PHE A 98 -13.81 -5.07 -4.39
C PHE A 98 -12.87 -3.94 -4.84
N LEU A 99 -13.40 -2.74 -5.10
CA LEU A 99 -12.57 -1.60 -5.50
C LEU A 99 -11.57 -1.21 -4.41
N ILE A 100 -11.99 -1.08 -3.15
CA ILE A 100 -11.10 -0.74 -2.04
C ILE A 100 -10.00 -1.79 -1.88
N GLY A 101 -10.36 -3.09 -1.86
CA GLY A 101 -9.39 -4.17 -1.77
C GLY A 101 -8.43 -4.19 -2.94
N PHE A 102 -8.93 -3.89 -4.14
CA PHE A 102 -8.14 -3.81 -5.36
C PHE A 102 -7.08 -2.72 -5.26
N LEU A 103 -7.47 -1.50 -4.91
CA LEU A 103 -6.55 -0.37 -4.78
C LEU A 103 -5.50 -0.61 -3.69
N TRP A 104 -5.94 -1.14 -2.54
CA TRP A 104 -5.05 -1.41 -1.42
C TRP A 104 -3.95 -2.39 -1.80
N ALA A 105 -4.33 -3.53 -2.37
CA ALA A 105 -3.37 -4.55 -2.76
C ALA A 105 -2.57 -4.16 -4.02
N ALA A 106 -3.11 -3.30 -4.90
CA ALA A 106 -2.37 -2.76 -6.03
C ALA A 106 -1.13 -1.99 -5.54
N ILE A 107 -1.30 -1.05 -4.63
CA ILE A 107 -0.21 -0.22 -4.10
C ILE A 107 0.72 -1.08 -3.22
N GLY A 108 0.16 -1.98 -2.42
CA GLY A 108 0.92 -2.94 -1.60
C GLY A 108 1.84 -3.86 -2.41
N GLY A 109 1.30 -4.47 -3.47
CA GLY A 109 2.04 -5.32 -4.40
C GLY A 109 3.08 -4.54 -5.21
N ALA A 110 2.76 -3.32 -5.63
CA ALA A 110 3.69 -2.42 -6.30
C ALA A 110 4.93 -2.17 -5.43
N GLY A 111 4.73 -1.71 -4.19
CA GLY A 111 5.82 -1.44 -3.25
C GLY A 111 6.66 -2.68 -2.98
N THR A 112 6.01 -3.80 -2.65
CA THR A 112 6.71 -5.04 -2.26
C THR A 112 7.57 -5.62 -3.40
N ALA A 113 7.21 -5.35 -4.66
CA ALA A 113 7.93 -5.83 -5.83
C ALA A 113 9.08 -4.92 -6.32
N LEU A 114 9.16 -3.67 -5.84
CA LEU A 114 10.29 -2.77 -6.16
C LEU A 114 11.65 -3.42 -5.85
N PRO A 115 11.93 -3.89 -4.61
CA PRO A 115 13.22 -4.48 -4.28
C PRO A 115 13.48 -5.85 -4.95
N ALA A 116 12.45 -6.49 -5.49
CA ALA A 116 12.58 -7.74 -6.24
C ALA A 116 13.19 -7.54 -7.64
N THR A 117 13.10 -6.31 -8.19
CA THR A 117 13.33 -6.05 -9.61
C THR A 117 14.28 -4.88 -9.87
N LEU A 118 14.39 -3.94 -8.93
CA LEU A 118 15.27 -2.78 -9.07
C LEU A 118 16.70 -3.07 -8.57
N SER A 119 17.67 -2.48 -9.26
CA SER A 119 19.07 -2.49 -8.83
C SER A 119 19.26 -1.71 -7.52
N ARG A 120 20.39 -1.91 -6.85
CA ARG A 120 20.64 -1.26 -5.56
C ARG A 120 20.72 0.25 -5.71
N GLU A 121 21.28 0.73 -6.81
CA GLU A 121 21.42 2.15 -7.15
C GLU A 121 20.05 2.79 -7.26
N LYS A 122 19.13 2.15 -8.00
CA LYS A 122 17.74 2.62 -8.13
C LYS A 122 16.97 2.59 -6.81
N LEU A 123 17.17 1.57 -5.97
CA LEU A 123 16.56 1.54 -4.63
C LEU A 123 17.11 2.65 -3.74
N ASN A 124 18.42 2.93 -3.82
CA ASN A 124 19.05 4.01 -3.07
C ASN A 124 18.53 5.39 -3.47
N GLU A 125 18.08 5.58 -4.72
CA GLU A 125 17.45 6.84 -5.17
C GLU A 125 16.22 7.21 -4.33
N PHE A 126 15.51 6.23 -3.74
CA PHE A 126 14.35 6.48 -2.89
C PHE A 126 14.68 7.07 -1.53
N THR A 127 15.93 6.97 -1.07
CA THR A 127 16.31 7.35 0.31
C THR A 127 15.97 8.82 0.60
N LEU A 128 16.51 9.75 -0.20
CA LEU A 128 16.30 11.18 0.02
C LEU A 128 14.86 11.64 -0.25
N PRO A 129 14.20 11.22 -1.36
CA PRO A 129 12.79 11.52 -1.60
C PRO A 129 11.87 11.04 -0.47
N LEU A 130 12.06 9.82 0.03
CA LEU A 130 11.24 9.31 1.15
C LEU A 130 11.51 10.08 2.45
N ILE A 131 12.76 10.38 2.77
CA ILE A 131 13.10 11.22 3.95
C ILE A 131 12.44 12.60 3.83
N ALA A 132 12.51 13.23 2.66
CA ALA A 132 11.90 14.54 2.44
C ALA A 132 10.38 14.51 2.62
N VAL A 133 9.70 13.49 2.08
CA VAL A 133 8.25 13.30 2.24
C VAL A 133 7.89 13.02 3.71
N PHE A 134 8.63 12.15 4.40
CA PHE A 134 8.37 11.86 5.81
C PHE A 134 8.61 13.07 6.71
N ILE A 135 9.66 13.87 6.45
CA ILE A 135 9.87 15.14 7.16
C ILE A 135 8.70 16.09 6.89
N ALA A 136 8.25 16.20 5.64
CA ALA A 136 7.13 17.07 5.29
C ALA A 136 5.83 16.64 6.00
N TRP A 137 5.51 15.34 6.04
CA TRP A 137 4.37 14.82 6.76
C TRP A 137 4.49 14.98 8.28
N PHE A 138 5.69 14.82 8.84
CA PHE A 138 5.93 15.07 10.26
C PHE A 138 5.73 16.54 10.63
N LEU A 139 6.24 17.46 9.80
CA LEU A 139 6.04 18.90 9.98
C LEU A 139 4.57 19.29 9.79
N GLN A 140 3.88 18.66 8.84
CA GLN A 140 2.44 18.80 8.63
C GLN A 140 1.67 18.40 9.89
N ASP A 141 1.94 17.23 10.47
CA ASP A 141 1.29 16.75 11.69
C ASP A 141 1.50 17.73 12.88
N ILE A 142 2.73 18.23 13.07
CA ILE A 142 3.00 19.28 14.08
C ILE A 142 2.16 20.54 13.81
N PHE A 143 2.11 20.97 12.55
CA PHE A 143 1.39 22.19 12.16
C PHE A 143 -0.11 22.05 12.38
N GLU A 144 -0.72 20.95 11.93
CA GLU A 144 -2.13 20.65 12.14
C GLU A 144 -2.50 20.67 13.63
N ASN A 145 -1.70 19.99 14.46
CA ASN A 145 -1.89 19.94 15.91
C ASN A 145 -1.72 21.31 16.59
N SER A 146 -0.93 22.23 15.99
CA SER A 146 -0.70 23.58 16.53
C SER A 146 -1.78 24.59 16.13
N LEU A 147 -2.35 24.46 14.94
CA LEU A 147 -3.36 25.39 14.42
C LEU A 147 -4.73 25.17 15.06
N VAL A 148 -5.11 23.91 15.25
CA VAL A 148 -6.39 23.52 15.81
C VAL A 148 -6.13 22.34 16.73
N TYR A 149 -6.46 22.50 18.01
CA TYR A 149 -6.58 21.33 18.88
C TYR A 149 -7.80 20.53 18.42
N VAL A 150 -7.59 19.64 17.46
CA VAL A 150 -8.64 18.77 16.94
C VAL A 150 -8.73 17.60 17.90
N ASN A 151 -9.76 17.58 18.73
CA ASN A 151 -10.15 16.34 19.40
C ASN A 151 -10.36 15.29 18.28
N PRO A 152 -9.70 14.10 18.33
CA PRO A 152 -9.81 13.08 17.28
C PRO A 152 -11.24 12.67 16.94
N ASP A 153 -12.17 12.83 17.88
CA ASP A 153 -13.60 12.58 17.73
C ASP A 153 -14.34 13.66 16.92
N TYR A 154 -13.71 14.83 16.74
CA TYR A 154 -14.27 16.02 16.09
C TYR A 154 -13.42 16.52 14.93
N ARG A 155 -12.83 15.61 14.14
CA ARG A 155 -12.00 15.95 12.97
C ARG A 155 -12.66 16.90 11.98
N GLN A 156 -13.98 16.83 11.85
CA GLN A 156 -14.79 17.72 11.02
C GLN A 156 -14.72 19.20 11.40
N GLU A 157 -14.27 19.54 12.61
CA GLU A 157 -14.13 20.93 13.07
C GLU A 157 -12.85 21.61 12.56
N SER A 158 -11.90 20.83 12.03
CA SER A 158 -10.69 21.38 11.44
C SER A 158 -11.02 22.18 10.16
N PRO A 159 -10.50 23.40 9.98
CA PRO A 159 -10.57 24.13 8.71
C PRO A 159 -9.89 23.38 7.55
N LEU A 160 -8.99 22.45 7.87
CA LEU A 160 -8.29 21.60 6.91
C LEU A 160 -9.09 20.32 6.60
N TYR A 161 -10.22 20.09 7.27
CA TYR A 161 -11.10 18.97 7.00
C TYR A 161 -11.74 19.14 5.62
N TRP A 162 -11.27 18.34 4.67
CA TRP A 162 -11.85 18.28 3.34
C TRP A 162 -12.22 16.85 2.98
N TYR A 163 -13.50 16.55 3.23
CA TYR A 163 -14.09 15.23 2.99
C TYR A 163 -13.35 14.08 3.68
N ASP A 164 -12.67 14.36 4.82
CA ASP A 164 -11.85 13.40 5.58
C ASP A 164 -10.83 12.67 4.68
N THR A 165 -10.14 13.43 3.81
CA THR A 165 -9.18 12.89 2.84
C THR A 165 -7.74 13.36 3.06
N ASP A 166 -6.78 12.61 2.51
CA ASP A 166 -5.33 12.85 2.61
C ASP A 166 -4.80 13.93 1.65
N TRP A 167 -5.63 14.93 1.32
CA TRP A 167 -5.28 15.96 0.34
C TRP A 167 -4.03 16.75 0.76
N LEU A 168 -3.90 17.02 2.06
CA LEU A 168 -2.77 17.78 2.58
C LEU A 168 -1.49 16.95 2.50
N ALA A 169 -1.55 15.66 2.85
CA ALA A 169 -0.43 14.72 2.70
C ALA A 169 0.01 14.58 1.23
N ALA A 170 -0.93 14.49 0.28
CA ALA A 170 -0.60 14.46 -1.15
C ALA A 170 0.06 15.78 -1.61
N THR A 171 -0.40 16.92 -1.10
CA THR A 171 0.13 18.25 -1.44
C THR A 171 1.51 18.48 -0.89
N THR A 172 1.72 18.18 0.39
CA THR A 172 3.01 18.33 1.06
C THR A 172 4.05 17.38 0.47
N ALA A 173 3.65 16.17 0.04
CA ALA A 173 4.52 15.27 -0.71
C ALA A 173 4.96 15.87 -2.06
N ILE A 174 4.05 16.46 -2.84
CA ILE A 174 4.40 17.16 -4.09
C ILE A 174 5.37 18.31 -3.80
N ALA A 175 5.05 19.17 -2.83
CA ALA A 175 5.89 20.30 -2.47
C ALA A 175 7.30 19.85 -2.03
N ALA A 176 7.40 18.84 -1.16
CA ALA A 176 8.66 18.29 -0.68
C ALA A 176 9.53 17.77 -1.84
N ILE A 177 8.94 17.02 -2.77
CA ILE A 177 9.68 16.48 -3.91
C ILE A 177 10.08 17.58 -4.89
N LEU A 178 9.23 18.57 -5.15
CA LEU A 178 9.58 19.69 -6.02
C LEU A 178 10.73 20.52 -5.41
N ILE A 179 10.68 20.83 -4.11
CA ILE A 179 11.77 21.52 -3.41
C ILE A 179 13.06 20.71 -3.46
N LEU A 180 13.01 19.41 -3.16
CA LEU A 180 14.17 18.52 -3.24
C LEU A 180 14.74 18.48 -4.66
N SER A 181 13.87 18.42 -5.67
CA SER A 181 14.27 18.39 -7.08
C SER A 181 14.91 19.70 -7.53
N LEU A 182 14.43 20.85 -7.02
CA LEU A 182 15.04 22.16 -7.26
C LEU A 182 16.43 22.26 -6.62
N ILE A 183 16.58 21.81 -5.37
CA ILE A 183 17.87 21.78 -4.66
C ILE A 183 18.88 20.89 -5.42
N ARG A 184 18.46 19.70 -5.84
CA ARG A 184 19.31 18.74 -6.56
C ARG A 184 19.47 19.05 -8.06
N ARG A 185 18.71 20.02 -8.58
CA ARG A 185 18.63 20.39 -10.00
C ARG A 185 18.37 19.21 -10.95
N ARG A 186 17.66 18.20 -10.46
CA ARG A 186 17.29 17.00 -11.23
C ARG A 186 16.06 16.34 -10.62
N ILE A 187 15.31 15.62 -11.45
CA ILE A 187 14.23 14.74 -11.01
C ILE A 187 14.67 13.30 -11.32
N ASP A 188 15.00 12.54 -10.27
CA ASP A 188 15.32 11.11 -10.40
C ASP A 188 14.06 10.25 -10.51
N GLN A 189 14.23 8.94 -10.77
CA GLN A 189 13.10 8.04 -11.01
C GLN A 189 12.23 7.88 -9.76
N ALA A 190 12.83 7.85 -8.58
CA ALA A 190 12.11 7.76 -7.31
C ALA A 190 11.26 9.02 -7.06
N SER A 191 11.83 10.21 -7.24
CA SER A 191 11.14 11.49 -7.14
C SER A 191 10.00 11.57 -8.15
N SER A 192 10.25 11.13 -9.39
CA SER A 192 9.24 11.10 -10.44
C SER A 192 8.08 10.16 -10.09
N LEU A 193 8.36 8.96 -9.55
CA LEU A 193 7.31 8.02 -9.12
C LEU A 193 6.42 8.63 -8.03
N ILE A 194 7.01 9.28 -7.02
CA ILE A 194 6.25 9.94 -5.94
C ILE A 194 5.38 11.07 -6.50
N LEU A 195 5.91 11.87 -7.43
CA LEU A 195 5.13 12.91 -8.11
C LEU A 195 3.96 12.33 -8.93
N HIS A 196 4.18 11.23 -9.67
CA HIS A 196 3.09 10.58 -10.41
C HIS A 196 2.02 10.01 -9.48
N ALA A 197 2.42 9.42 -8.36
CA ALA A 197 1.50 8.90 -7.35
C ALA A 197 0.66 10.03 -6.71
N ALA A 198 1.30 11.12 -6.28
CA ALA A 198 0.63 12.23 -5.61
C ALA A 198 -0.20 13.10 -6.56
N ALA A 199 0.30 13.38 -7.77
CA ALA A 199 -0.49 14.06 -8.81
C ALA A 199 -1.66 13.19 -9.28
N GLY A 200 -1.43 11.87 -9.40
CA GLY A 200 -2.49 10.90 -9.64
C GLY A 200 -3.56 10.96 -8.56
N TRP A 201 -3.17 10.99 -7.28
CA TRP A 201 -4.11 11.12 -6.16
C TRP A 201 -5.01 12.35 -6.30
N TRP A 202 -4.41 13.51 -6.58
CA TRP A 202 -5.16 14.74 -6.82
C TRP A 202 -6.11 14.64 -8.02
N ALA A 203 -5.65 14.08 -9.13
CA ALA A 203 -6.48 13.92 -10.33
C ALA A 203 -7.70 13.00 -10.06
N GLY A 204 -7.48 11.88 -9.35
CA GLY A 204 -8.55 10.96 -8.98
C GLY A 204 -9.59 11.61 -8.06
N PHE A 205 -9.13 12.30 -7.01
CA PHE A 205 -10.00 13.02 -6.09
C PHE A 205 -10.78 14.14 -6.77
N ALA A 206 -10.10 14.97 -7.57
CA ALA A 206 -10.73 16.07 -8.30
C ALA A 206 -11.83 15.58 -9.25
N VAL A 207 -11.56 14.54 -10.04
CA VAL A 207 -12.55 14.02 -11.00
C VAL A 207 -13.70 13.32 -10.28
N LEU A 208 -13.43 12.37 -9.39
CA LEU A 208 -14.48 11.51 -8.83
C LEU A 208 -15.29 12.21 -7.74
N VAL A 209 -14.65 13.00 -6.89
CA VAL A 209 -15.32 13.63 -5.74
C VAL A 209 -15.72 15.06 -6.04
N LEU A 210 -14.80 15.91 -6.53
CA LEU A 210 -15.10 17.33 -6.70
C LEU A 210 -15.98 17.62 -7.92
N VAL A 211 -15.71 16.94 -9.05
CA VAL A 211 -16.46 17.15 -10.29
C VAL A 211 -17.70 16.27 -10.35
N LEU A 212 -17.56 14.96 -10.12
CA LEU A 212 -18.68 14.02 -10.25
C LEU A 212 -19.54 13.89 -8.98
N GLY A 213 -19.07 14.39 -7.83
CA GLY A 213 -19.81 14.30 -6.57
C GLY A 213 -19.95 12.88 -6.04
N TRP A 214 -19.14 11.92 -6.49
CA TRP A 214 -19.27 10.53 -6.08
C TRP A 214 -18.69 10.33 -4.68
N ARG A 215 -19.58 10.29 -3.69
CA ARG A 215 -19.27 10.01 -2.29
C ARG A 215 -19.56 8.55 -1.96
N MET A 216 -18.53 7.72 -1.83
CA MET A 216 -18.67 6.29 -1.56
C MET A 216 -18.90 6.00 -0.08
N THR A 217 -18.26 6.78 0.79
CA THR A 217 -18.13 6.47 2.22
C THR A 217 -18.74 7.52 3.17
N PRO A 218 -19.66 8.44 2.78
CA PRO A 218 -20.11 9.50 3.68
C PRO A 218 -20.77 8.91 4.95
N PRO A 219 -20.53 9.49 6.16
CA PRO A 219 -19.76 10.71 6.44
C PRO A 219 -18.24 10.51 6.61
N ARG A 220 -17.70 9.32 6.30
CA ARG A 220 -16.26 9.01 6.37
C ARG A 220 -15.49 9.52 5.14
N GLY A 221 -14.17 9.43 5.23
CA GLY A 221 -13.21 9.79 4.19
C GLY A 221 -13.36 9.11 2.84
N ASP A 222 -13.30 9.92 1.78
CA ASP A 222 -13.33 9.50 0.37
C ASP A 222 -11.92 9.38 -0.26
N SER A 223 -10.89 9.06 0.54
CA SER A 223 -9.51 8.84 0.04
C SER A 223 -9.42 7.72 -1.00
N TRP A 224 -10.43 6.84 -1.11
CA TRP A 224 -10.52 5.84 -2.18
C TRP A 224 -10.40 6.47 -3.58
N ALA A 225 -11.00 7.66 -3.78
CA ALA A 225 -10.97 8.35 -5.06
C ALA A 225 -9.55 8.81 -5.41
N GLY A 226 -8.82 9.30 -4.41
CA GLY A 226 -7.40 9.58 -4.55
C GLY A 226 -6.59 8.32 -4.81
N CYS A 227 -6.84 7.22 -4.10
CA CYS A 227 -6.16 5.95 -4.34
C CYS A 227 -6.40 5.37 -5.75
N VAL A 228 -7.55 5.62 -6.38
CA VAL A 228 -7.79 5.30 -7.81
C VAL A 228 -6.76 6.01 -8.67
N GLY A 229 -6.67 7.34 -8.52
CA GLY A 229 -5.76 8.15 -9.30
C GLY A 229 -4.28 7.88 -8.99
N MET A 230 -3.94 7.63 -7.72
CA MET A 230 -2.59 7.21 -7.29
C MET A 230 -2.18 5.89 -7.96
N THR A 231 -3.07 4.90 -7.95
CA THR A 231 -2.83 3.60 -8.60
C THR A 231 -2.60 3.78 -10.09
N ALA A 232 -3.44 4.57 -10.76
CA ALA A 232 -3.28 4.88 -12.18
C ALA A 232 -1.94 5.61 -12.46
N GLY A 233 -1.55 6.55 -11.61
CA GLY A 233 -0.28 7.26 -11.71
C GLY A 233 0.94 6.35 -11.55
N ILE A 234 0.92 5.45 -10.57
CA ILE A 234 1.95 4.43 -10.36
C ILE A 234 2.05 3.50 -11.57
N TRP A 235 0.92 3.00 -12.08
CA TRP A 235 0.91 2.11 -13.24
C TRP A 235 1.39 2.78 -14.52
N LEU A 236 0.95 4.02 -14.76
CA LEU A 236 1.43 4.82 -15.88
C LEU A 236 2.94 5.01 -15.81
N PHE A 237 3.48 5.32 -14.62
CA PHE A 237 4.90 5.46 -14.42
C PHE A 237 5.64 4.13 -14.68
N PHE A 238 5.20 3.01 -14.08
CA PHE A 238 5.82 1.71 -14.30
C PHE A 238 5.79 1.29 -15.77
N TYR A 239 4.67 1.51 -16.45
CA TYR A 239 4.55 1.24 -17.87
C TYR A 239 5.55 2.07 -18.69
N ARG A 240 5.65 3.38 -18.43
CA ARG A 240 6.58 4.29 -19.13
C ARG A 240 8.05 3.94 -18.87
N GLN A 241 8.38 3.52 -17.64
CA GLN A 241 9.74 3.12 -17.26
C GLN A 241 10.07 1.66 -17.61
N LYS A 242 9.11 0.91 -18.19
CA LYS A 242 9.21 -0.53 -18.48
C LYS A 242 9.52 -1.37 -17.24
N TRP A 243 9.03 -0.96 -16.07
CA TRP A 243 9.12 -1.71 -14.82
C TRP A 243 8.01 -2.77 -14.78
N ASN A 244 8.12 -3.75 -15.69
CA ASN A 244 7.09 -4.78 -15.90
C ASN A 244 6.88 -5.66 -14.67
N GLY A 245 7.94 -5.96 -13.91
CA GLY A 245 7.84 -6.78 -12.72
C GLY A 245 6.96 -6.15 -11.61
N PRO A 246 7.26 -4.92 -11.15
CA PRO A 246 6.39 -4.20 -10.21
C PRO A 246 4.97 -3.98 -10.71
N LEU A 247 4.81 -3.70 -12.02
CA LEU A 247 3.49 -3.55 -12.63
C LEU A 247 2.67 -4.86 -12.56
N LEU A 248 3.28 -5.99 -12.94
CA LEU A 248 2.62 -7.30 -12.86
C LEU A 248 2.25 -7.64 -11.42
N ALA A 249 3.18 -7.43 -10.48
CA ALA A 249 2.91 -7.72 -9.07
C ALA A 249 1.78 -6.85 -8.50
N SER A 250 1.75 -5.58 -8.88
CA SER A 250 0.67 -4.66 -8.54
C SER A 250 -0.68 -5.15 -9.07
N ILE A 251 -0.77 -5.49 -10.36
CA ILE A 251 -2.03 -5.94 -10.99
C ILE A 251 -2.51 -7.27 -10.37
N VAL A 252 -1.63 -8.26 -10.23
CA VAL A 252 -1.98 -9.55 -9.62
C VAL A 252 -2.46 -9.36 -8.19
N SER A 253 -1.73 -8.57 -7.39
CA SER A 253 -2.13 -8.28 -6.02
C SER A 253 -3.46 -7.55 -5.97
N ALA A 254 -3.71 -6.59 -6.87
CA ALA A 254 -4.97 -5.86 -6.96
C ALA A 254 -6.17 -6.79 -7.15
N PHE A 255 -6.10 -7.74 -8.10
CA PHE A 255 -7.19 -8.69 -8.30
C PHE A 255 -7.46 -9.56 -7.06
N PHE A 256 -6.40 -10.07 -6.42
CA PHE A 256 -6.54 -10.83 -5.18
C PHE A 256 -7.06 -9.98 -4.03
N GLY A 257 -6.70 -8.70 -3.96
CA GLY A 257 -7.22 -7.78 -2.95
C GLY A 257 -8.70 -7.51 -3.14
N GLY A 258 -9.14 -7.18 -4.34
CA GLY A 258 -10.57 -6.93 -4.59
C GLY A 258 -11.40 -8.19 -4.36
N PHE A 259 -10.97 -9.32 -4.92
CA PHE A 259 -11.63 -10.60 -4.69
C PHE A 259 -11.61 -10.99 -3.20
N GLY A 260 -10.48 -10.81 -2.53
CA GLY A 260 -10.29 -11.14 -1.13
C GLY A 260 -11.19 -10.35 -0.20
N PHE A 261 -11.33 -9.04 -0.41
CA PHE A 261 -12.15 -8.21 0.47
C PHE A 261 -13.64 -8.53 0.30
N ALA A 262 -14.09 -8.69 -0.95
CA ALA A 262 -15.47 -9.06 -1.25
C ALA A 262 -15.80 -10.47 -0.69
N SER A 263 -14.96 -11.47 -0.95
CA SER A 263 -15.20 -12.84 -0.48
C SER A 263 -15.07 -12.99 1.04
N ALA A 264 -14.12 -12.30 1.69
CA ALA A 264 -14.01 -12.28 3.14
C ALA A 264 -15.25 -11.66 3.79
N THR A 265 -15.83 -10.62 3.19
CA THR A 265 -17.08 -10.03 3.66
C THR A 265 -18.27 -10.97 3.45
N ALA A 266 -18.33 -11.71 2.33
CA ALA A 266 -19.34 -12.74 2.15
C ALA A 266 -19.24 -13.84 3.23
N ILE A 267 -18.03 -14.29 3.55
CA ILE A 267 -17.77 -15.25 4.63
C ILE A 267 -18.23 -14.70 5.99
N LYS A 268 -17.93 -13.43 6.29
CA LYS A 268 -18.43 -12.73 7.48
C LYS A 268 -19.95 -12.79 7.57
N LEU A 269 -20.66 -12.48 6.49
CA LEU A 269 -22.13 -12.49 6.47
C LEU A 269 -22.70 -13.90 6.66
N MET A 270 -22.11 -14.91 6.02
CA MET A 270 -22.47 -16.31 6.23
C MET A 270 -22.25 -16.73 7.69
N GLY A 271 -21.12 -16.33 8.28
CA GLY A 271 -20.78 -16.58 9.67
C GLY A 271 -21.79 -15.95 10.65
N LEU A 272 -22.13 -14.68 10.45
CA LEU A 272 -23.13 -13.99 11.26
C LEU A 272 -24.50 -14.69 11.24
N LYS A 273 -24.89 -15.25 10.08
CA LYS A 273 -26.15 -16.00 9.94
C LYS A 273 -26.18 -17.30 10.76
N THR A 274 -25.03 -17.87 11.11
CA THR A 274 -24.97 -19.10 11.93
C THR A 274 -25.37 -18.88 13.38
N GLY A 275 -25.40 -17.64 13.86
CA GLY A 275 -25.63 -17.32 15.27
C GLY A 275 -24.42 -17.55 16.19
N TRP A 276 -23.27 -17.98 15.65
CA TRP A 276 -22.06 -18.15 16.45
C TRP A 276 -21.48 -16.79 16.88
N ALA A 277 -21.41 -16.58 18.20
CA ALA A 277 -20.83 -15.39 18.80
C ALA A 277 -19.28 -15.44 18.74
N THR A 278 -18.71 -14.73 17.76
CA THR A 278 -17.27 -14.47 17.66
C THR A 278 -17.04 -13.11 16.99
N ASN A 279 -15.79 -12.63 16.99
CA ASN A 279 -15.42 -11.41 16.28
C ASN A 279 -15.31 -11.67 14.76
N TRP A 280 -16.47 -11.73 14.10
CA TRP A 280 -16.56 -11.92 12.65
C TRP A 280 -15.86 -10.81 11.84
N HIS A 281 -15.68 -9.61 12.42
CA HIS A 281 -14.90 -8.56 11.77
C HIS A 281 -13.42 -8.93 11.70
N SER A 282 -12.84 -9.41 12.82
CA SER A 282 -11.46 -9.91 12.83
C SER A 282 -11.28 -11.12 11.91
N VAL A 283 -12.26 -12.03 11.85
CA VAL A 283 -12.23 -13.16 10.91
C VAL A 283 -12.20 -12.67 9.47
N MET A 284 -13.02 -11.66 9.13
CA MET A 284 -13.00 -11.02 7.80
C MET A 284 -11.64 -10.40 7.50
N GLU A 285 -11.05 -9.63 8.41
CA GLU A 285 -9.75 -8.99 8.20
C GLU A 285 -8.64 -10.03 7.99
N GLN A 286 -8.57 -11.07 8.82
CA GLN A 286 -7.60 -12.16 8.69
C GLN A 286 -7.80 -12.94 7.38
N THR A 287 -9.05 -13.24 7.01
CA THR A 287 -9.38 -13.91 5.74
C THR A 287 -8.95 -13.07 4.54
N TYR A 288 -9.21 -11.76 4.58
CA TYR A 288 -8.76 -10.82 3.56
C TYR A 288 -7.23 -10.80 3.45
N GLY A 289 -6.53 -10.75 4.59
CA GLY A 289 -5.07 -10.84 4.61
C GLY A 289 -4.54 -12.17 4.07
N PHE A 290 -5.18 -13.28 4.39
CA PHE A 290 -4.79 -14.60 3.86
C PHE A 290 -4.87 -14.64 2.32
N ILE A 291 -5.98 -14.19 1.74
CA ILE A 291 -6.18 -14.17 0.28
C ILE A 291 -5.18 -13.23 -0.40
N ASN A 292 -4.94 -12.05 0.18
CA ASN A 292 -3.93 -11.12 -0.30
C ASN A 292 -2.52 -11.72 -0.31
N GLY A 293 -2.14 -12.44 0.76
CA GLY A 293 -0.83 -13.08 0.82
C GLY A 293 -0.66 -14.20 -0.20
N ILE A 294 -1.74 -14.88 -0.62
CA ILE A 294 -1.71 -15.80 -1.77
C ILE A 294 -1.41 -15.03 -3.06
N GLY A 295 -2.08 -13.91 -3.31
CA GLY A 295 -1.86 -13.08 -4.49
C GLY A 295 -0.44 -12.53 -4.58
N LEU A 296 0.05 -12.00 -3.46
CA LEU A 296 1.43 -11.49 -3.34
C LEU A 296 2.46 -12.61 -3.56
N ALA A 297 2.23 -13.80 -2.97
CA ALA A 297 3.07 -14.96 -3.20
C ALA A 297 3.06 -15.40 -4.67
N ALA A 298 1.90 -15.42 -5.32
CA ALA A 298 1.79 -15.76 -6.74
C ALA A 298 2.62 -14.80 -7.61
N ALA A 299 2.47 -13.49 -7.38
CA ALA A 299 3.19 -12.44 -8.08
C ALA A 299 4.71 -12.59 -7.92
N LEU A 300 5.21 -12.64 -6.69
CA LEU A 300 6.66 -12.67 -6.48
C LEU A 300 7.28 -14.03 -6.79
N ILE A 301 6.58 -15.15 -6.62
CA ILE A 301 7.09 -16.44 -7.11
C ILE A 301 7.23 -16.41 -8.64
N TYR A 302 6.27 -15.79 -9.35
CA TYR A 302 6.39 -15.59 -10.79
C TYR A 302 7.62 -14.74 -11.13
N LEU A 303 7.83 -13.60 -10.47
CA LEU A 303 9.02 -12.77 -10.68
C LEU A 303 10.31 -13.52 -10.34
N SER A 304 10.32 -14.31 -9.26
CA SER A 304 11.50 -15.06 -8.82
C SER A 304 12.03 -16.05 -9.86
N ARG A 305 11.18 -16.47 -10.80
CA ARG A 305 11.49 -17.45 -11.85
C ARG A 305 11.82 -16.83 -13.20
N ASN A 306 11.27 -15.65 -13.47
CA ASN A 306 11.34 -15.02 -14.79
C ASN A 306 12.30 -13.82 -14.82
N GLU A 307 12.61 -13.25 -13.67
CA GLU A 307 13.60 -12.18 -13.55
C GLU A 307 14.98 -12.77 -13.25
N SER A 308 16.00 -12.26 -13.93
CA SER A 308 17.40 -12.59 -13.68
C SER A 308 17.78 -12.28 -12.22
N GLN A 309 18.91 -12.83 -11.77
CA GLN A 309 19.46 -12.39 -10.49
C GLN A 309 19.74 -10.90 -10.54
N VAL A 310 19.29 -10.18 -9.52
CA VAL A 310 19.59 -8.74 -9.43
C VAL A 310 21.05 -8.67 -9.00
N GLU A 311 21.92 -8.16 -9.87
CA GLU A 311 23.33 -7.98 -9.53
C GLU A 311 23.42 -7.12 -8.27
N ASN A 312 23.99 -7.72 -7.22
CA ASN A 312 24.61 -6.95 -6.16
C ASN A 312 26.01 -6.63 -6.71
N GLU A 313 26.30 -5.37 -6.99
CA GLU A 313 27.70 -4.94 -7.06
C GLU A 313 28.30 -5.11 -5.65
N THR A 314 28.69 -6.35 -5.34
CA THR A 314 29.47 -6.70 -4.16
C THR A 314 30.69 -7.46 -4.63
N GLY A 315 31.52 -6.78 -5.42
CA GLY A 315 32.95 -6.84 -5.17
C GLY A 315 33.22 -6.06 -3.89
N LYS A 316 33.42 -6.80 -2.78
CA LYS A 316 33.78 -6.38 -1.41
C LYS A 316 32.65 -6.50 -0.38
N ASN A 317 32.93 -7.39 0.57
CA ASN A 317 32.27 -7.60 1.86
C ASN A 317 31.95 -6.27 2.58
N GLY A 318 30.73 -5.76 2.41
CA GLY A 318 30.17 -4.71 3.24
C GLY A 318 28.88 -5.20 3.85
N GLY A 319 28.93 -5.62 5.12
CA GLY A 319 27.72 -5.85 5.90
C GLY A 319 26.88 -4.58 6.04
N TRP A 320 25.74 -4.71 6.71
CA TRP A 320 24.71 -3.67 6.95
C TRP A 320 25.19 -2.37 7.64
N THR A 321 26.50 -2.19 7.86
CA THR A 321 27.12 -1.05 8.55
C THR A 321 27.61 0.06 7.63
N CYS A 322 27.61 -0.10 6.31
CA CYS A 322 28.00 0.98 5.41
C CYS A 322 26.83 1.94 5.13
N LEU A 323 26.61 2.89 6.06
CA LEU A 323 25.94 4.16 5.75
C LEU A 323 26.63 4.81 4.53
N PRO A 324 25.91 5.46 3.61
CA PRO A 324 26.53 6.05 2.44
C PRO A 324 27.49 7.18 2.82
N GLN A 325 28.78 7.01 2.52
CA GLN A 325 29.78 8.09 2.43
C GLN A 325 29.50 9.09 1.28
N ALA A 326 28.28 9.09 0.73
CA ALA A 326 27.87 9.93 -0.39
C ALA A 326 27.48 11.36 0.03
N LEU A 327 27.68 11.75 1.30
CA LEU A 327 27.43 13.11 1.80
C LEU A 327 28.66 14.04 1.72
N PHE A 328 29.81 13.60 1.18
CA PHE A 328 31.05 14.39 1.14
C PHE A 328 31.73 14.50 -0.23
N TYR A 329 31.01 14.21 -1.32
CA TYR A 329 31.45 14.63 -2.64
C TYR A 329 30.30 15.40 -3.30
N TRP A 330 30.41 16.72 -3.17
CA TRP A 330 29.79 17.86 -3.87
C TRP A 330 29.54 18.97 -2.85
#